data_AF-A0A7C7A3T0-F1
#
_entry.id   AF-A0A7C7A3T0-F1
#
_cell.length_a   1.000
_cell.length_b   1.000
_cell.length_c   1.000
_cell.angle_alpha   90.00
_cell.angle_beta   90.00
_cell.angle_gamma   90.00
#
_symmetry.space_group_name_H-M   'P 1'
#
loop_
_entity.id
_entity.type
_entity.pdbx_description
1 polymer ?
#
loop_
_entity_poly.entity_id
_entity_poly.type
_entity_poly.pdbx_seq_one_letter_code
_entity_poly.pdbx_strand_id
1 'polypeptide(L)'
;MRKILAVLAAKIIIGLAKLMGHRGTNIGGELALRLCPDILAWFGSKVKGKIIFVTGTNGKTSTNNMIYSIIRQSGHSCVCNQLGANLDSGLISAFINSSDIIGNFDAGYACLEVDEASLAKIMVNMKPHIIV
;
A
#
# COMPACT_ATOMS: atom_id res chain seq x y z
N MET A 1 12.51 -9.56 -12.50
CA MET A 1 11.77 -9.24 -13.75
C MET A 1 10.25 -9.20 -13.55
N ARG A 2 9.61 -10.28 -13.06
CA ARG A 2 8.14 -10.35 -12.84
C ARG A 2 7.55 -9.19 -12.02
N LYS A 3 8.20 -8.82 -10.92
CA LYS A 3 7.79 -7.68 -10.06
C LYS A 3 7.75 -6.35 -10.82
N ILE A 4 8.82 -6.03 -11.54
CA ILE A 4 8.95 -4.79 -12.31
C ILE A 4 7.88 -4.73 -13.40
N LEU A 5 7.65 -5.84 -14.12
CA LEU A 5 6.60 -5.91 -15.13
C LEU A 5 5.20 -5.67 -14.53
N ALA A 6 4.92 -6.26 -13.37
CA ALA A 6 3.67 -6.05 -12.64
C ALA A 6 3.50 -4.57 -12.21
N VAL A 7 4.56 -3.92 -11.72
CA VAL A 7 4.54 -2.48 -11.37
C VAL A 7 4.31 -1.61 -12.60
N LEU A 8 5.02 -1.86 -13.69
CA LEU A 8 4.86 -1.10 -14.93
C LEU A 8 3.43 -1.20 -15.48
N ALA A 9 2.91 -2.43 -15.60
CA ALA A 9 1.54 -2.66 -16.06
C ALA A 9 0.51 -1.97 -15.14
N ALA A 10 0.68 -2.08 -13.82
CA ALA A 10 -0.19 -1.43 -12.86
C ALA A 10 -0.15 0.09 -12.95
N LYS A 11 1.03 0.70 -13.13
CA LYS A 11 1.16 2.16 -13.31
C LYS A 11 0.47 2.65 -14.58
N ILE A 12 0.56 1.90 -15.68
CA ILE A 12 -0.16 2.22 -16.92
C ILE A 12 -1.67 2.22 -16.67
N ILE A 13 -2.21 1.16 -16.04
CA ILE A 13 -3.63 1.07 -15.73
C ILE A 13 -4.08 2.17 -14.77
N ILE A 14 -3.29 2.50 -13.73
CA ILE A 14 -3.59 3.61 -12.82
C ILE A 14 -3.63 4.94 -13.59
N GLY A 15 -2.69 5.16 -14.51
CA GLY A 15 -2.64 6.36 -15.35
C GLY A 15 -3.89 6.50 -16.22
N LEU A 16 -4.29 5.42 -16.91
CA LEU A 16 -5.51 5.38 -17.71
C LEU A 16 -6.77 5.62 -16.86
N ALA A 17 -6.85 4.99 -15.68
CA ALA A 17 -7.97 5.19 -14.77
C ALA A 17 -8.09 6.67 -14.33
N LYS A 18 -6.96 7.32 -14.03
CA LYS A 18 -6.93 8.75 -13.67
C LYS A 18 -7.37 9.65 -14.82
N LEU A 19 -6.97 9.34 -16.06
CA LEU A 19 -7.43 10.08 -17.25
C LEU A 19 -8.94 9.96 -17.46
N MET A 20 -9.55 8.85 -17.03
CA MET A 20 -11.00 8.63 -17.07
C MET A 20 -11.73 9.19 -15.84
N GLY A 21 -11.06 9.93 -14.95
CA GLY A 21 -11.66 10.53 -13.76
C GLY A 21 -11.77 9.60 -12.54
N HIS A 22 -11.23 8.37 -12.62
CA HIS A 22 -11.21 7.44 -11.49
C HIS A 22 -9.92 7.60 -10.66
N ARG A 23 -10.03 7.46 -9.34
CA ARG A 23 -8.86 7.55 -8.44
C ARG A 23 -7.90 6.36 -8.52
N GLY A 24 -8.29 5.27 -9.19
CA GLY A 24 -7.44 4.09 -9.40
C GLY A 24 -7.00 3.41 -8.10
N THR A 25 -7.82 3.47 -7.04
CA THR A 25 -7.47 3.08 -5.67
C THR A 25 -7.09 1.61 -5.49
N ASN A 26 -7.72 0.70 -6.24
CA ASN A 26 -7.46 -0.75 -6.16
C ASN A 26 -6.94 -1.35 -7.47
N ILE A 27 -7.33 -0.78 -8.61
CA ILE A 27 -7.19 -1.43 -9.92
C ILE A 27 -5.74 -1.79 -10.29
N GLY A 28 -4.79 -0.92 -9.95
CA GLY A 28 -3.37 -1.17 -10.20
C GLY A 28 -2.84 -2.33 -9.36
N GLY A 29 -3.16 -2.35 -8.07
CA GLY A 29 -2.73 -3.42 -7.18
C GLY A 29 -3.45 -4.74 -7.41
N GLU A 30 -4.70 -4.74 -7.85
CA GLU A 30 -5.39 -5.96 -8.29
C GLU A 30 -4.69 -6.59 -9.50
N LEU A 31 -4.37 -5.79 -10.52
CA LEU A 31 -3.59 -6.27 -11.66
C LEU A 31 -2.22 -6.78 -11.21
N ALA A 32 -1.51 -6.01 -10.40
CA ALA A 32 -0.16 -6.36 -9.97
C ALA A 32 -0.15 -7.66 -9.13
N LEU A 33 -1.17 -7.87 -8.29
CA LEU A 33 -1.35 -9.08 -7.50
C LEU A 33 -1.63 -10.30 -8.38
N ARG A 34 -2.49 -10.17 -9.40
CA ARG A 34 -2.74 -11.23 -10.40
C ARG A 34 -1.46 -11.60 -11.16
N LEU A 35 -0.68 -10.59 -11.56
CA LEU A 35 0.58 -10.79 -12.27
C LEU A 35 1.68 -11.35 -11.36
N CYS A 36 1.72 -10.97 -10.09
CA CYS A 36 2.79 -11.30 -9.14
C CYS A 36 2.21 -11.49 -7.72
N PRO A 37 1.84 -12.72 -7.33
CA PRO A 37 1.19 -12.99 -6.04
C PRO A 37 2.01 -12.60 -4.80
N ASP A 38 3.35 -12.60 -4.90
CA ASP A 38 4.29 -12.25 -3.83
C ASP A 38 4.62 -10.74 -3.77
N ILE A 39 3.95 -9.90 -4.57
CA ILE A 39 4.31 -8.48 -4.72
C ILE A 39 4.13 -7.67 -3.43
N LEU A 40 3.12 -7.99 -2.62
CA LEU A 40 2.91 -7.31 -1.34
C LEU A 40 4.07 -7.58 -0.37
N ALA A 41 4.53 -8.83 -0.31
CA ALA A 41 5.70 -9.21 0.49
C ALA A 41 6.97 -8.50 -0.01
N TRP A 42 7.14 -8.42 -1.32
CA TRP A 42 8.26 -7.69 -1.93
C TRP A 42 8.23 -6.21 -1.55
N PHE A 43 7.09 -5.53 -1.62
CA PHE A 43 6.97 -4.14 -1.17
C PHE A 43 7.24 -3.99 0.33
N GLY A 44 6.67 -4.87 1.17
CA GLY A 44 6.91 -4.85 2.62
C GLY A 44 8.39 -4.97 2.98
N SER A 45 9.14 -5.84 2.28
CA SER A 45 10.58 -6.03 2.51
C SER A 45 11.44 -4.80 2.21
N LYS A 46 10.91 -3.81 1.48
CA LYS A 46 11.64 -2.60 1.08
C LYS A 46 11.36 -1.40 2.01
N VAL A 47 10.45 -1.53 2.97
CA VAL A 47 10.23 -0.51 3.99
C VAL A 47 11.44 -0.50 4.93
N LYS A 48 12.11 0.66 5.08
CA LYS A 48 13.38 0.75 5.81
C LYS A 48 13.23 0.69 7.33
N GLY A 49 12.09 1.15 7.85
CA GLY A 49 11.79 1.19 9.28
C GLY A 49 10.57 0.35 9.62
N LYS A 50 9.49 0.97 10.12
CA LYS A 50 8.36 0.24 10.69
C LYS A 50 7.13 0.21 9.78
N ILE A 51 6.47 -0.94 9.78
CA ILE A 51 5.16 -1.14 9.17
C ILE A 51 4.12 -1.13 10.29
N ILE A 52 3.08 -0.30 10.14
CA ILE A 52 2.00 -0.09 11.09
C ILE A 52 0.70 -0.48 10.38
N PHE A 53 -0.04 -1.42 10.95
CA PHE A 53 -1.40 -1.73 10.51
C PHE A 53 -2.39 -1.07 11.43
N VAL A 54 -3.41 -0.44 10.85
CA VAL A 54 -4.56 0.10 11.57
C VAL A 54 -5.79 -0.70 11.16
N THR A 55 -6.43 -1.35 12.13
CA THR A 55 -7.60 -2.20 11.90
C THR A 55 -8.72 -1.91 12.91
N GLY A 56 -9.81 -2.67 12.87
CA GLY A 56 -10.97 -2.49 13.75
C GLY A 56 -12.22 -2.02 13.02
N THR A 57 -13.38 -2.10 13.67
CA THR A 57 -14.68 -1.92 13.00
C THR A 57 -14.97 -0.49 12.55
N ASN A 58 -14.42 0.51 13.23
CA ASN A 58 -14.63 1.93 12.95
C ASN A 58 -13.35 2.75 13.17
N GLY A 59 -13.30 3.95 12.59
CA GLY A 59 -12.22 4.91 12.84
C GLY A 59 -10.88 4.60 12.15
N LYS A 60 -10.75 3.48 11.44
CA LYS A 60 -9.51 3.05 10.77
C LYS A 60 -8.91 4.15 9.90
N THR A 61 -9.66 4.70 8.95
CA THR A 61 -9.17 5.71 8.00
C THR A 61 -8.70 6.99 8.71
N SER A 62 -9.46 7.47 9.69
CA SER A 62 -9.12 8.66 10.46
C SER A 62 -7.84 8.45 11.27
N THR A 63 -7.74 7.32 11.99
CA THR A 63 -6.55 6.95 12.76
C THR A 63 -5.32 6.77 11.86
N ASN A 64 -5.49 6.05 10.74
CA ASN A 64 -4.42 5.81 9.76
C ASN A 64 -3.87 7.10 9.17
N ASN A 65 -4.76 8.03 8.79
CA ASN A 65 -4.37 9.34 8.25
C ASN A 65 -3.75 10.25 9.32
N MET A 66 -4.18 10.14 10.58
CA MET A 66 -3.57 10.87 11.70
C MET A 66 -2.14 10.38 11.96
N ILE A 67 -1.91 9.06 12.05
CA ILE A 67 -0.58 8.48 12.22
C ILE A 67 0.33 8.85 11.05
N TYR A 68 -0.17 8.70 9.81
CA TYR A 68 0.55 9.14 8.61
C TYR A 68 0.98 10.60 8.70
N SER A 69 0.07 11.50 9.10
CA SER A 69 0.34 12.94 9.20
C SER A 69 1.41 13.24 10.26
N ILE A 70 1.36 12.57 11.41
CA ILE A 70 2.37 12.69 12.48
C ILE A 70 3.74 12.25 11.95
N ILE A 71 3.84 11.08 11.31
CA ILE A 71 5.10 10.56 10.76
C ILE A 71 5.71 11.55 9.75
N ARG A 72 4.87 12.09 8.85
CA ARG A 72 5.32 13.07 7.84
C ARG A 72 5.77 14.39 8.48
N GLN A 73 5.05 14.89 9.47
CA GLN A 73 5.40 16.12 10.19
C GLN A 73 6.68 15.96 11.03
N SER A 74 6.98 14.76 11.51
CA SER A 74 8.25 14.44 12.16
C SER A 74 9.44 14.27 11.18
N GLY A 75 9.27 14.57 9.89
CA GLY A 75 10.34 14.54 8.90
C GLY A 75 10.62 13.16 8.29
N HIS A 76 9.76 12.16 8.54
CA HIS A 76 9.94 10.82 7.98
C HIS A 76 9.10 10.59 6.71
N SER A 77 9.57 9.69 5.84
CA SER A 77 8.79 9.21 4.69
C SER A 77 7.88 8.05 5.10
N CYS A 78 6.67 8.03 4.53
CA CYS A 78 5.64 7.04 4.86
C CYS A 78 4.81 6.68 3.63
N VAL A 79 4.59 5.39 3.37
CA VAL A 79 3.55 4.93 2.44
C VAL A 79 2.22 4.81 3.19
N CYS A 80 1.13 5.29 2.59
CA CYS A 80 -0.21 5.22 3.18
C CYS A 80 -1.31 5.07 2.13
N ASN A 81 -2.28 4.19 2.40
CA ASN A 81 -3.50 4.01 1.60
C ASN A 81 -4.63 4.98 2.04
N GLN A 82 -4.37 6.28 1.91
CA GLN A 82 -5.21 7.37 2.45
C GLN A 82 -6.69 7.36 2.04
N LEU A 83 -7.03 6.69 0.94
CA LEU A 83 -8.37 6.62 0.39
C LEU A 83 -9.18 5.41 0.93
N GLY A 84 -8.72 4.74 1.99
CA GLY A 84 -9.43 3.64 2.65
C GLY A 84 -9.41 2.33 1.87
N ALA A 85 -8.51 2.20 0.90
CA ALA A 85 -8.33 1.00 0.09
C ALA A 85 -7.65 -0.09 0.94
N ASN A 86 -8.44 -0.81 1.73
CA ASN A 86 -7.98 -1.57 2.91
C ASN A 86 -7.82 -3.10 2.68
N LEU A 87 -7.96 -3.54 1.43
CA LEU A 87 -7.64 -4.89 0.96
C LEU A 87 -6.21 -4.95 0.40
N ASP A 88 -5.70 -6.17 0.19
CA ASP A 88 -4.39 -6.43 -0.42
C ASP A 88 -4.13 -5.59 -1.70
N SER A 89 -5.09 -5.55 -2.62
CA SER A 89 -5.03 -4.72 -3.83
C SER A 89 -4.88 -3.22 -3.55
N GLY A 90 -5.51 -2.70 -2.51
CA GLY A 90 -5.42 -1.30 -2.10
C GLY A 90 -4.06 -0.97 -1.48
N LEU A 91 -3.57 -1.85 -0.62
CA LEU A 91 -2.22 -1.77 -0.04
C LEU A 91 -1.15 -1.77 -1.12
N ILE A 92 -1.24 -2.70 -2.08
CA ILE A 92 -0.30 -2.80 -3.21
C ILE A 92 -0.39 -1.53 -4.08
N SER A 93 -1.59 -1.03 -4.35
CA SER A 93 -1.78 0.22 -5.10
C SER A 93 -1.14 1.42 -4.38
N ALA A 94 -1.17 1.48 -3.05
CA ALA A 94 -0.50 2.54 -2.29
C ALA A 94 1.02 2.50 -2.50
N PHE A 95 1.65 1.33 -2.39
CA PHE A 95 3.08 1.18 -2.68
C PHE A 95 3.43 1.54 -4.13
N ILE A 96 2.63 1.09 -5.10
CA ILE A 96 2.87 1.40 -6.53
C ILE A 96 2.73 2.90 -6.80
N ASN A 97 1.78 3.59 -6.15
CA ASN A 97 1.65 5.04 -6.29
C ASN A 97 2.84 5.79 -5.65
N SER A 98 3.42 5.24 -4.57
CA SER A 98 4.59 5.82 -3.90
C SER A 98 5.94 5.45 -4.54
N SER A 99 5.96 4.57 -5.54
CA SER A 99 7.20 4.08 -6.16
C SER A 99 7.52 4.74 -7.51
N ASP A 100 8.75 4.61 -7.96
CA ASP A 100 9.16 4.82 -9.36
C ASP A 100 8.64 3.69 -10.27
N ILE A 101 8.95 3.80 -11.57
CA ILE A 101 8.51 2.86 -12.61
C ILE A 101 9.01 1.41 -12.43
N ILE A 102 10.08 1.21 -11.67
CA ILE A 102 10.64 -0.12 -11.37
C ILE A 102 10.29 -0.60 -9.95
N GLY A 103 9.47 0.16 -9.22
CA GLY A 103 8.97 -0.21 -7.91
C GLY A 103 9.90 0.16 -6.75
N ASN A 104 10.85 1.09 -6.93
CA ASN A 104 11.63 1.66 -5.83
C ASN A 104 10.92 2.83 -5.20
N PHE A 105 11.03 2.93 -3.88
CA PHE A 105 10.53 4.03 -3.08
C PHE A 105 11.46 4.19 -1.88
N ASP A 106 11.50 5.39 -1.31
CA ASP A 106 12.22 5.63 -0.07
C ASP A 106 11.24 5.93 1.05
N ALA A 107 10.78 4.87 1.74
CA ALA A 107 9.89 5.00 2.88
C ALA A 107 10.50 4.39 4.14
N GLY A 108 10.71 5.24 5.14
CA GLY A 108 11.05 4.82 6.50
C GLY A 108 9.88 4.11 7.18
N TYR A 109 8.64 4.40 6.79
CA TYR A 109 7.45 3.81 7.39
C TYR A 109 6.43 3.38 6.33
N ALA A 110 5.54 2.47 6.72
CA ALA A 110 4.28 2.25 6.04
C ALA A 110 3.16 2.24 7.08
N CYS A 111 2.15 3.09 6.88
CA CYS A 111 0.96 3.17 7.73
C CYS A 111 -0.23 2.76 6.87
N LEU A 112 -0.73 1.55 7.10
CA LEU A 112 -1.70 0.91 6.23
C LEU A 112 -2.98 0.61 7.03
N GLU A 113 -4.09 1.17 6.56
CA GLU A 113 -5.41 0.72 6.98
C GLU A 113 -5.66 -0.67 6.42
N VAL A 114 -6.06 -1.62 7.27
CA VAL A 114 -6.32 -3.01 6.92
C VAL A 114 -7.69 -3.45 7.42
N ASP A 115 -8.49 -3.99 6.51
CA ASP A 115 -9.76 -4.62 6.84
C ASP A 115 -9.56 -5.81 7.81
N GLU A 116 -10.38 -5.86 8.86
CA GLU A 116 -10.24 -6.85 9.93
C GLU A 116 -10.41 -8.30 9.45
N ALA A 117 -11.29 -8.54 8.47
CA ALA A 117 -11.51 -9.87 7.91
C ALA A 117 -10.35 -10.29 7.00
N SER A 118 -9.65 -9.32 6.42
CA SER A 118 -8.51 -9.53 5.53
C SER A 118 -7.15 -9.56 6.25
N LEU A 119 -7.11 -9.14 7.53
CA LEU A 119 -5.88 -9.01 8.31
C LEU A 119 -5.04 -10.29 8.32
N ALA A 120 -5.65 -11.43 8.66
CA ALA A 120 -4.95 -12.71 8.73
C ALA A 120 -4.34 -13.11 7.39
N LYS A 121 -5.08 -12.90 6.28
CA LYS A 121 -4.60 -13.16 4.91
C LYS A 121 -3.43 -12.25 4.55
N ILE A 122 -3.51 -10.96 4.87
CA ILE A 122 -2.47 -9.97 4.56
C ILE A 122 -1.19 -10.26 5.35
N MET A 123 -1.30 -10.65 6.62
CA MET A 123 -0.16 -10.96 7.50
C MET A 123 0.69 -12.14 7.03
N VAL A 124 0.15 -13.04 6.19
CA VAL A 124 0.94 -14.09 5.52
C VAL A 124 2.02 -13.49 4.62
N ASN A 125 1.71 -12.37 3.95
CA ASN A 125 2.60 -11.72 2.99
C ASN A 125 3.36 -10.53 3.58
N MET A 126 2.80 -9.83 4.58
CA MET A 126 3.43 -8.64 5.16
C MET A 126 3.19 -8.60 6.67
N LYS A 127 4.27 -8.72 7.45
CA LYS A 127 4.20 -8.64 8.91
C LYS A 127 4.33 -7.19 9.38
N PRO A 128 3.33 -6.65 10.10
CA PRO A 128 3.47 -5.35 10.74
C PRO A 128 4.41 -5.44 11.95
N HIS A 129 5.03 -4.32 12.29
CA HIS A 129 5.76 -4.15 13.55
C HIS A 129 4.82 -3.70 14.67
N ILE A 130 3.71 -3.02 14.31
CA ILE A 130 2.71 -2.47 15.23
C ILE A 130 1.34 -2.70 14.61
N ILE A 131 0.38 -3.17 15.41
CA ILE A 131 -1.04 -3.23 15.06
C ILE A 131 -1.78 -2.31 16.04
N VAL A 132 -2.63 -1.45 15.50
CA VAL A 132 -3.54 -0.55 16.23
C VAL A 132 -4.97 -0.97 15.97
#